data_AF-A0A7Y6AF11-F1
#
_entry.id   AF-A0A7Y6AF11-F1
#
_cell.length_a   1.000
_cell.length_b   1.000
_cell.length_c   1.000
_cell.angle_alpha   90.00
_cell.angle_beta   90.00
_cell.angle_gamma   90.00
#
_symmetry.space_group_name_H-M   'P 1'
#
loop_
_entity.id
_entity.type
_entity.pdbx_description
1 polymer ?
#
loop_
_entity_poly.entity_id
_entity_poly.type
_entity_poly.pdbx_seq_one_letter_code
_entity_poly.pdbx_strand_id
1 'polypeptide(L)' 'GDVSVVGFDNIPESGYFLPPLTTIDQDFAQIGSESVRLLLQQLTSGGAVEHVVTSVGPRLVPRESTAPPDTKSMLENRS' A
#
# COMPACT_ATOMS: atom_id res chain seq x y z
N GLY A 1 -3.96 22.56 1.74
CA GLY A 1 -5.17 21.78 1.45
C GLY A 1 -5.84 21.43 2.75
N ASP A 2 -7.13 21.14 2.72
CA ASP A 2 -7.92 20.97 3.95
C ASP A 2 -7.82 19.54 4.52
N VAL A 3 -7.55 18.56 3.65
CA VAL A 3 -7.54 17.14 4.00
C VAL A 3 -6.34 16.46 3.34
N SER A 4 -5.62 15.66 4.13
CA SER A 4 -4.57 14.77 3.65
C SER A 4 -5.17 13.48 3.07
N VAL A 5 -4.63 13.01 1.94
CA VAL A 5 -5.07 11.80 1.25
C VAL A 5 -3.90 10.84 1.07
N VAL A 6 -4.09 9.57 1.43
CA VAL A 6 -3.17 8.47 1.15
C VAL A 6 -3.89 7.44 0.30
N GLY A 7 -3.31 7.09 -0.85
CA GLY A 7 -3.77 6.03 -1.73
C GLY A 7 -3.17 4.66 -1.41
N PHE A 8 -3.51 3.68 -2.24
CA PHE A 8 -2.98 2.32 -2.19
C PHE A 8 -2.39 1.95 -3.56
N ASP A 9 -1.70 0.83 -3.66
CA ASP A 9 -1.12 0.19 -4.86
C ASP A 9 0.11 0.82 -5.50
N ASN A 10 0.37 2.12 -5.30
CA ASN A 10 1.46 2.84 -5.97
C ASN A 10 1.49 2.64 -7.51
N ILE A 11 0.31 2.67 -8.16
CA ILE A 11 0.24 2.62 -9.63
C ILE A 11 1.03 3.78 -10.28
N PRO A 12 1.58 3.62 -11.49
CA PRO A 12 2.39 4.65 -12.14
C PRO A 12 1.73 6.04 -12.19
N GLU A 13 0.42 6.07 -12.44
CA GLU A 13 -0.41 7.28 -12.55
C GLU A 13 -0.44 8.10 -11.27
N SER A 14 -0.28 7.46 -10.10
CA SER A 14 -0.35 8.11 -8.79
C SER A 14 0.72 9.19 -8.60
N GLY A 15 1.85 9.09 -9.31
CA GLY A 15 2.90 10.12 -9.33
C GLY A 15 2.55 11.37 -10.15
N TYR A 16 1.54 11.29 -11.01
CA TYR A 16 1.13 12.37 -11.91
C TYR A 16 -0.20 13.02 -11.50
N PHE A 17 -0.79 12.60 -10.38
CA PHE A 17 -1.97 13.25 -9.83
C PHE A 17 -1.61 14.67 -9.36
N LEU A 18 -2.63 15.50 -9.10
CA LEU A 18 -2.46 16.89 -8.68
C LEU A 18 -3.25 17.12 -7.38
N PRO A 19 -2.57 17.16 -6.22
CA PRO A 19 -1.14 16.92 -6.00
C PRO A 19 -0.74 15.44 -6.21
N PRO A 20 0.54 15.14 -6.50
CA PRO A 20 1.02 13.76 -6.55
C PRO A 20 0.66 12.97 -5.29
N LEU A 21 0.06 11.79 -5.47
CA LEU A 21 -0.61 11.04 -4.41
C LEU A 21 0.38 10.26 -3.56
N THR A 22 0.49 10.57 -2.27
CA THR A 22 1.13 9.72 -1.27
C THR A 22 0.40 8.38 -1.26
N THR A 23 1.11 7.26 -1.29
CA THR A 23 0.48 5.94 -1.48
C THR A 23 1.27 4.84 -0.77
N ILE A 24 0.64 3.69 -0.54
CA ILE A 24 1.32 2.48 -0.06
C ILE A 24 1.63 1.56 -1.26
N ASP A 25 2.90 1.25 -1.43
CA ASP A 25 3.40 0.24 -2.37
C ASP A 25 3.32 -1.15 -1.73
N GLN A 26 2.62 -2.08 -2.38
CA GLN A 26 2.40 -3.45 -1.87
C GLN A 26 3.44 -4.46 -2.36
N ASP A 27 4.35 -4.08 -3.27
CA ASP A 27 5.22 -5.01 -4.00
C ASP A 27 4.45 -6.21 -4.60
N PHE A 28 3.56 -5.90 -5.55
CA PHE A 28 2.78 -6.92 -6.26
C PHE A 28 3.64 -7.94 -7.01
N ALA A 29 4.85 -7.56 -7.41
CA ALA A 29 5.79 -8.46 -8.07
C ALA A 29 6.24 -9.56 -7.11
N GLN A 30 6.62 -9.20 -5.88
CA GLN A 30 6.98 -10.16 -4.85
C GLN A 30 5.79 -11.03 -4.44
N ILE A 31 4.60 -10.42 -4.24
CA ILE A 31 3.37 -11.17 -3.91
C ILE A 31 3.07 -12.21 -4.99
N GLY A 32 3.13 -11.82 -6.28
CA GLY A 32 2.88 -12.73 -7.39
C GLY A 32 3.90 -13.87 -7.47
N SER A 33 5.18 -13.57 -7.27
CA SER A 33 6.25 -14.58 -7.27
C SER A 33 6.06 -15.61 -6.14
N GLU A 34 5.79 -15.15 -4.92
CA GLU A 34 5.54 -16.04 -3.78
C GLU A 34 4.28 -16.89 -3.97
N SER A 35 3.23 -16.31 -4.55
CA SER A 35 1.98 -17.03 -4.85
C SER A 35 2.22 -18.19 -5.82
N VAL A 36 2.96 -17.95 -6.90
CA VAL A 36 3.31 -19.00 -7.87
C VAL A 36 4.23 -20.05 -7.24
N ARG A 37 5.20 -19.62 -6.42
CA ARG A 37 6.09 -20.54 -5.70
C ARG A 37 5.30 -21.50 -4.80
N LEU A 38 4.35 -20.98 -4.02
CA LEU A 38 3.51 -21.78 -3.13
C LEU A 38 2.58 -22.73 -3.92
N LEU A 39 2.01 -22.27 -5.03
CA LEU A 39 1.19 -23.12 -5.91
C LEU A 39 2.01 -24.30 -6.48
N LEU A 40 3.22 -24.05 -6.96
CA LEU A 40 4.10 -25.12 -7.46
C LEU A 40 4.48 -26.12 -6.37
N GLN A 41 4.71 -25.63 -5.14
CA GLN A 41 4.96 -26.49 -3.98
C GLN A 41 3.75 -27.39 -3.66
N GLN A 42 2.53 -26.85 -3.74
CA GLN A 42 1.30 -27.62 -3.54
C GLN A 42 1.12 -28.73 -4.58
N LEU A 43 1.35 -28.42 -5.86
CA LEU A 43 1.21 -29.38 -6.95
C LEU A 43 2.23 -30.53 -6.85
N THR A 44 3.45 -30.22 -6.43
CA THR A 44 4.54 -31.20 -6.34
C THR A 44 4.51 -32.04 -5.05
N SER A 45 3.88 -31.55 -4.00
CA SER A 45 3.79 -32.22 -2.69
C SER A 45 2.54 -33.11 -2.53
N GLY A 46 1.80 -33.35 -3.62
CA GLY A 46 0.57 -34.17 -3.59
C GLY A 46 -0.56 -33.56 -2.75
N GLY A 47 -0.61 -32.23 -2.63
CA GLY A 47 -1.65 -31.51 -1.88
C GLY A 47 -1.44 -31.40 -0.37
N ALA A 48 -0.38 -32.02 0.19
CA ALA A 48 -0.01 -31.83 1.59
C ALA A 48 0.88 -30.59 1.73
N VAL A 49 0.30 -29.44 2.08
CA VAL A 49 1.08 -28.24 2.41
C VAL A 49 0.57 -27.68 3.73
N GLU A 50 1.49 -27.38 4.65
CA GLU A 50 1.16 -26.60 5.85
C GLU A 50 0.53 -25.26 5.45
N HIS A 51 -0.28 -24.67 6.32
CA HIS A 51 -0.88 -23.38 6.07
C HIS A 51 0.19 -22.28 6.15
N VAL A 52 0.90 -22.05 5.05
CA VAL A 52 1.98 -21.06 4.96
C VAL A 52 1.39 -19.68 4.74
N VAL A 53 1.52 -18.80 5.74
CA VAL A 53 1.23 -17.37 5.60
C VAL A 53 2.54 -16.65 5.31
N THR A 54 2.71 -16.18 4.08
CA THR A 54 3.85 -15.33 3.69
C THR A 54 3.40 -13.87 3.71
N SER A 55 4.08 -13.02 4.47
CA SER A 55 3.82 -11.59 4.53
C SER A 55 4.86 -10.84 3.70
N VAL A 56 4.39 -10.09 2.70
CA VAL A 56 5.20 -9.12 1.95
C VAL A 56 4.97 -7.75 2.60
N GLY A 57 6.06 -7.13 3.04
CA GLY A 57 6.00 -5.86 3.79
C GLY A 57 5.69 -4.69 2.86
N PRO A 58 4.60 -3.94 3.07
CA PRO A 58 4.31 -2.77 2.26
C PRO A 58 5.24 -1.61 2.59
N ARG A 59 5.38 -0.66 1.66
CA ARG A 59 6.18 0.55 1.82
C ARG A 59 5.35 1.80 1.59
N LEU A 60 5.44 2.76 2.51
CA LEU A 60 4.91 4.11 2.27
C LEU A 60 5.76 4.84 1.22
N VAL A 61 5.10 5.45 0.25
CA VAL A 61 5.69 6.32 -0.77
C VAL A 61 5.17 7.74 -0.55
N PRO A 62 5.91 8.59 0.20
CA PRO A 62 5.52 9.97 0.45
C PRO A 62 5.51 10.81 -0.84
N ARG A 63 4.44 11.58 -1.03
CA ARG A 63 4.32 12.62 -2.06
C ARG A 63 3.60 13.85 -1.49
N GLU A 64 2.92 14.64 -2.33
CA GLU A 64 2.42 15.97 -1.98
C GLU A 64 0.96 15.99 -1.51
N SER A 65 0.24 14.86 -1.57
CA SER A 65 -1.16 14.78 -1.11
C SER A 65 -1.32 14.67 0.41
N THR A 66 -0.24 14.71 1.18
CA THR A 66 -0.25 14.63 2.64
C THR A 66 0.53 15.77 3.26
N ALA A 67 -0.05 16.39 4.29
CA ALA A 67 0.59 17.41 5.11
C ALA A 67 0.19 17.26 6.59
N PRO A 68 0.94 17.86 7.52
CA PRO A 68 0.48 18.04 8.90
C PRO A 68 -0.88 18.73 8.95
N PRO A 69 -1.77 18.37 9.89
CA PRO A 69 -3.07 19.03 10.02
C PRO A 69 -2.88 20.50 10.43
N ASP A 70 -3.66 21.40 9.81
CA ASP A 70 -3.68 22.80 10.23
C ASP A 70 -4.34 22.93 11.61
N THR A 71 -3.51 23.19 12.61
CA THR A 71 -3.93 23.19 14.01
C THR A 71 -4.78 24.41 14.36
N LYS A 72 -4.73 25.48 13.57
CA LYS A 72 -5.59 26.67 13.79
C LYS A 72 -7.03 26.41 13.37
N SER A 73 -7.23 25.86 12.17
CA SER A 73 -8.58 25.52 11.69
C SER A 73 -9.25 24.46 12.57
N MET A 74 -8.47 23.53 13.11
CA MET A 74 -8.94 22.48 14.02
C MET A 74 -9.46 23.00 15.37
N LEU A 75 -8.93 24.13 15.86
CA LEU A 75 -9.38 24.75 17.11
C LEU A 75 -10.63 25.62 16.89
N GLU A 76 -10.71 26.30 15.75
CA GLU A 76 -11.87 27.13 15.36
C GLU A 76 -13.12 26.28 15.09
N ASN A 77 -12.98 25.09 14.50
CA ASN A 77 -14.12 24.19 14.21
C ASN A 77 -14.64 23.42 15.45
N ARG A 78 -14.05 23.63 16.63
CA ARG A 78 -14.40 22.94 17.89
C ARG A 78 -15.16 23.83 18.89
N SER A 79 -15.44 25.08 18.52
CA SER A 79 -16.20 26.07 19.32
C SER A 79 -17.58 26.30 18.70
#